data_AF-A0A8T5PYB3-F1
#
_entry.id   AF-A0A8T5PYB3-F1
#
_cell.length_a   1.000
_cell.length_b   1.000
_cell.length_c   1.000
_cell.angle_alpha   90.00
_cell.angle_beta   90.00
_cell.angle_gamma   90.00
#
_symmetry.space_group_name_H-M   'P 1'
#
loop_
_entity.id
_entity.type
_entity.pdbx_description
1 polymer ?
#
loop_
_entity_poly.entity_id
_entity_poly.type
_entity_poly.pdbx_seq_one_letter_code
_entity_poly.pdbx_strand_id
1 'polypeptide(L)'
;MVWFKFKEVECSVEVLKLLSSGKTTYSEMFRTTKVSHTTLQNVLSNLANAKAITKKDIGHKKVDYEITDKGKKLLKLMDDAIKLSR
;
A
#
# COMPACT_ATOMS: atom_id res chain seq x y z
N MET A 1 22.05 2.21 3.95
CA MET A 1 20.72 2.28 4.60
C MET A 1 19.67 3.11 3.83
N VAL A 2 19.93 3.53 2.57
CA VAL A 2 18.98 4.34 1.77
C VAL A 2 18.04 3.47 0.93
N TRP A 3 18.50 2.28 0.53
CA TRP A 3 17.77 1.40 -0.40
C TRP A 3 16.47 0.82 0.16
N PHE A 4 16.41 0.57 1.48
CA PHE A 4 15.21 0.07 2.15
C PHE A 4 14.07 1.09 2.12
N LYS A 5 14.36 2.38 2.31
CA LYS A 5 13.36 3.45 2.24
C LYS A 5 12.78 3.58 0.84
N PHE A 6 13.60 3.39 -0.20
CA PHE A 6 13.13 3.43 -1.58
C PHE A 6 12.16 2.28 -1.87
N LYS A 7 12.50 1.05 -1.47
CA LYS A 7 11.62 -0.12 -1.63
C LYS A 7 10.30 0.01 -0.84
N GLU A 8 10.30 0.63 0.33
CA GLU A 8 9.07 0.89 1.08
C GLU A 8 8.16 1.91 0.39
N VAL A 9 8.73 2.94 -0.24
CA VAL A 9 7.98 3.92 -1.03
C VAL A 9 7.38 3.27 -2.28
N GLU A 10 8.16 2.50 -3.03
CA GLU A 10 7.65 1.75 -4.19
C GLU A 10 6.53 0.79 -3.80
N CYS A 11 6.73 0.02 -2.72
CA CYS A 11 5.72 -0.87 -2.17
C CYS A 11 4.44 -0.11 -1.76
N SER A 12 4.58 1.06 -1.14
CA SER A 12 3.43 1.90 -0.77
C SER A 12 2.60 2.31 -1.98
N VAL A 13 3.26 2.71 -3.08
CA VAL A 13 2.58 3.09 -4.33
C VAL A 13 1.87 1.88 -4.95
N GLU A 14 2.54 0.73 -5.04
CA GLU A 14 1.94 -0.48 -5.59
C GLU A 14 0.74 -0.97 -4.77
N VAL A 15 0.85 -0.97 -3.44
CA VAL A 15 -0.26 -1.32 -2.54
C VAL A 15 -1.45 -0.39 -2.77
N LEU A 16 -1.23 0.93 -2.83
CA LEU A 16 -2.31 1.89 -3.09
C LEU A 16 -2.94 1.69 -4.48
N LYS A 17 -2.15 1.36 -5.51
CA LYS A 17 -2.67 1.04 -6.85
C LYS A 17 -3.55 -0.19 -6.84
N LEU A 18 -3.09 -1.26 -6.21
CA LEU A 18 -3.86 -2.50 -6.09
C LEU A 18 -5.20 -2.25 -5.38
N LEU A 19 -5.16 -1.60 -4.21
CA LEU A 19 -6.37 -1.27 -3.46
C LEU A 19 -7.31 -0.30 -4.20
N SER A 20 -6.77 0.58 -5.06
CA SER A 20 -7.58 1.45 -5.91
C SER A 20 -8.23 0.71 -7.08
N SER A 21 -7.71 -0.46 -7.48
CA SER A 21 -8.26 -1.26 -8.58
C SER A 21 -9.42 -2.17 -8.15
N GLY A 22 -9.60 -2.41 -6.83
CA GLY A 22 -10.70 -3.20 -6.29
C GLY A 22 -10.32 -3.97 -5.03
N LYS A 23 -11.11 -5.02 -4.74
CA LYS A 23 -10.84 -5.91 -3.60
C LYS A 23 -9.61 -6.77 -3.88
N THR A 24 -8.50 -6.43 -3.23
CA THR A 24 -7.25 -7.17 -3.30
C THR A 24 -6.94 -7.79 -1.94
N THR A 25 -6.41 -9.01 -1.94
CA THR A 25 -6.03 -9.71 -0.71
C THR A 25 -4.58 -9.42 -0.29
N TYR A 26 -4.24 -9.65 0.98
CA TYR A 26 -2.85 -9.58 1.46
C TYR A 26 -1.89 -10.44 0.63
N SER A 27 -2.30 -11.65 0.27
CA SER A 27 -1.47 -12.58 -0.53
C SER A 27 -1.18 -12.04 -1.93
N GLU A 28 -2.14 -11.34 -2.52
CA GLU A 28 -1.98 -10.71 -3.83
C GLU A 28 -1.06 -9.49 -3.75
N MET A 29 -1.23 -8.62 -2.75
CA MET A 29 -0.29 -7.52 -2.48
C MET A 29 1.15 -8.03 -2.30
N PHE A 30 1.33 -9.11 -1.57
CA PHE A 30 2.64 -9.71 -1.33
C PHE A 30 3.29 -10.23 -2.62
N ARG A 31 2.52 -10.92 -3.47
CA ARG A 31 3.03 -11.45 -4.75
C ARG A 31 3.43 -10.35 -5.73
N THR A 32 2.66 -9.26 -5.77
CA THR A 32 2.95 -8.12 -6.65
C THR A 32 4.17 -7.35 -6.19
N THR A 33 4.20 -6.99 -4.90
CA THR A 33 5.27 -6.14 -4.34
C THR A 33 6.62 -6.83 -4.20
N LYS A 34 6.64 -8.17 -4.08
CA LYS A 34 7.87 -8.98 -3.95
C LYS A 34 8.80 -8.50 -2.81
N VAL A 35 8.25 -7.82 -1.81
CA VAL A 35 8.96 -7.42 -0.59
C VAL A 35 8.82 -8.50 0.49
N SER A 36 9.55 -8.37 1.60
CA SER A 36 9.36 -9.27 2.74
C SER A 36 8.00 -9.06 3.41
N HIS A 37 7.49 -10.08 4.12
CA HIS A 37 6.25 -9.95 4.90
C HIS A 37 6.32 -8.80 5.91
N THR A 38 7.46 -8.66 6.60
CA THR A 38 7.69 -7.56 7.55
C THR A 38 7.60 -6.20 6.87
N THR A 39 8.21 -6.04 5.69
CA THR A 39 8.13 -4.79 4.92
C THR A 39 6.70 -4.48 4.50
N LEU A 40 5.96 -5.45 3.96
CA LEU A 40 4.57 -5.26 3.56
C LEU A 40 3.68 -4.90 4.76
N GLN A 41 3.85 -5.57 5.90
CA GLN A 41 3.13 -5.26 7.13
C GLN A 41 3.42 -3.85 7.65
N ASN A 42 4.69 -3.43 7.64
CA ASN A 42 5.08 -2.08 8.03
C ASN A 42 4.45 -1.03 7.11
N VAL A 43 4.47 -1.26 5.79
CA VAL A 43 3.85 -0.37 4.80
C VAL A 43 2.33 -0.26 5.04
N LEU A 44 1.64 -1.39 5.21
CA LEU A 44 0.20 -1.40 5.49
C LEU A 44 -0.13 -0.67 6.81
N SER A 45 0.68 -0.88 7.84
CA SER A 45 0.53 -0.17 9.12
C SER A 45 0.71 1.34 8.96
N ASN A 46 1.76 1.76 8.25
CA ASN A 46 2.04 3.18 7.99
C ASN A 46 0.91 3.84 7.18
N LEU A 47 0.40 3.17 6.14
CA LEU A 47 -0.71 3.65 5.33
C LEU A 47 -2.02 3.74 6.14
N ALA A 48 -2.27 2.77 7.02
CA ALA A 48 -3.44 2.80 7.91
C ALA A 48 -3.33 3.94 8.92
N ASN A 49 -2.17 4.14 9.54
CA ASN A 49 -1.89 5.25 10.45
C ASN A 49 -2.03 6.61 9.76
N ALA A 50 -1.60 6.70 8.49
CA ALA A 50 -1.77 7.90 7.66
C ALA A 50 -3.23 8.14 7.21
N LYS A 51 -4.16 7.23 7.55
CA LYS A 51 -5.56 7.21 7.09
C LYS A 51 -5.71 7.11 5.57
N ALA A 52 -4.70 6.57 4.89
CA ALA A 52 -4.74 6.32 3.45
C ALA A 52 -5.51 5.04 3.12
N ILE A 53 -5.49 4.06 4.03
CA ILE A 53 -6.26 2.82 3.92
C ILE A 53 -7.02 2.56 5.23
N THR A 54 -8.08 1.78 5.14
CA THR A 54 -8.79 1.23 6.30
C THR A 54 -8.63 -0.27 6.33
N LYS A 55 -8.37 -0.79 7.53
CA LYS A 55 -8.30 -2.21 7.83
C LYS A 55 -9.67 -2.66 8.37
N LYS A 56 -10.36 -3.56 7.68
CA LYS A 56 -11.60 -4.18 8.15
C LYS A 56 -11.34 -5.62 8.55
N ASP A 57 -11.73 -5.99 9.76
CA ASP A 57 -11.75 -7.40 10.17
C ASP A 57 -13.03 -8.02 9.61
N ILE A 58 -12.87 -9.01 8.73
CA ILE A 58 -13.98 -9.71 8.08
C ILE A 58 -14.25 -11.08 8.71
N GLY A 59 -13.71 -11.32 9.91
CA GLY A 59 -13.84 -12.59 10.63
C GLY A 59 -12.87 -13.66 10.12
N HIS A 60 -12.83 -14.80 10.81
CA HIS A 60 -11.96 -15.95 10.48
C HIS A 60 -10.46 -15.60 10.32
N LYS A 61 -9.95 -14.65 11.12
CA LYS A 61 -8.57 -14.13 11.05
C LYS A 61 -8.20 -13.50 9.70
N LYS A 62 -9.19 -13.16 8.87
CA LYS A 62 -9.00 -12.48 7.59
C LYS A 62 -9.18 -10.99 7.77
N VAL A 63 -8.33 -10.25 7.08
CA VAL A 63 -8.33 -8.80 7.08
C VAL A 63 -8.53 -8.35 5.65
N ASP A 64 -9.50 -7.45 5.46
CA ASP A 64 -9.68 -6.73 4.21
C ASP A 64 -9.08 -5.31 4.33
N TYR A 65 -8.56 -4.81 3.23
CA TYR A 65 -8.01 -3.47 3.15
C TYR A 65 -8.78 -2.70 2.08
N GLU A 66 -9.19 -1.49 2.43
CA GLU A 66 -9.85 -0.59 1.48
C GLU A 66 -9.10 0.73 1.43
N ILE A 67 -8.93 1.28 0.23
CA ILE A 67 -8.35 2.60 0.06
C ILE A 67 -9.38 3.68 0.42
N THR A 68 -8.94 4.70 1.16
CA THR A 68 -9.79 5.87 1.46
C THR A 68 -9.67 6.92 0.36
N ASP A 69 -10.56 7.92 0.35
CA ASP A 69 -10.41 9.06 -0.57
C ASP A 69 -9.10 9.83 -0.34
N LYS A 70 -8.60 9.86 0.90
CA LYS A 70 -7.28 10.41 1.22
C LYS A 70 -6.17 9.56 0.59
N GLY A 71 -6.29 8.24 0.63
CA GLY A 71 -5.36 7.33 -0.03
C GLY A 71 -5.33 7.51 -1.54
N LYS A 72 -6.49 7.69 -2.18
CA LYS A 72 -6.57 7.97 -3.63
C LYS A 72 -5.88 9.29 -4.00
N LYS A 73 -6.09 10.35 -3.19
CA LYS A 73 -5.38 11.63 -3.38
C LYS A 73 -3.87 11.46 -3.21
N LEU A 74 -3.44 10.72 -2.19
CA LEU A 74 -2.02 10.43 -1.96
C LEU A 74 -1.41 9.66 -3.13
N LEU A 75 -2.09 8.63 -3.63
CA LEU A 75 -1.65 7.86 -4.79
C LEU A 75 -1.43 8.77 -6.00
N LYS A 76 -2.38 9.67 -6.29
CA LYS A 76 -2.24 10.63 -7.40
C LYS A 76 -1.00 11.52 -7.24
N LEU A 77 -0.78 12.06 -6.04
CA LEU A 77 0.40 12.90 -5.76
C LEU A 77 1.71 12.13 -5.93
N MET A 78 1.76 10.87 -5.48
CA MET A 78 2.94 10.01 -5.61
C MET A 78 3.20 9.64 -7.08
N ASP A 79 2.16 9.30 -7.84
CA ASP A 79 2.28 8.99 -9.27
C ASP A 79 2.75 10.21 -10.07
N ASP A 80 2.23 11.40 -9.76
CA ASP A 80 2.66 12.65 -10.41
C ASP A 80 4.13 12.97 -10.08
N ALA A 81 4.54 12.80 -8.81
CA ALA A 81 5.93 12.99 -8.39
C ALA A 81 6.90 12.01 -9.07
N ILE A 82 6.50 10.73 -9.21
CA ILE A 82 7.31 9.72 -9.91
C ILE A 82 7.46 10.07 -11.40
N LYS A 83 6.38 10.51 -12.05
CA LYS A 83 6.43 10.96 -13.45
C LYS A 83 7.33 12.18 -13.65
N LEU A 84 7.32 13.13 -12.71
CA LEU A 84 8.20 14.31 -12.73
C LEU A 84 9.67 13.97 -12.48
N SER A 85 9.96 12.85 -11.83
CA SER A 85 11.33 12.37 -11.55
C SER A 85 11.94 11.50 -12.66
N ARG A 86 11.16 11.18 -13.70
CA ARG A 86 11.61 10.43 -14.89
C ARG A 86 11.84 11.38 -16.06
#